data_AF-A0A1E5S1K5-F1
#
_entry.id   AF-A0A1E5S1K5-F1
#
_cell.length_a   1.000
_cell.length_b   1.000
_cell.length_c   1.000
_cell.angle_alpha   90.00
_cell.angle_beta   90.00
_cell.angle_gamma   90.00
#
_symmetry.space_group_name_H-M   'P 1'
#
loop_
_entity.id
_entity.type
_entity.pdbx_description
1 polymer ?
#
loop_
_entity_poly.entity_id
_entity_poly.type
_entity_poly.pdbx_seq_one_letter_code
_entity_poly.pdbx_strand_id
1 'polypeptide(L)'
;MEILDKCFFYDLNDILKFKKYNVFDLDLKQTFKNQETVFDTENCNFNVSFPNKSTLNHFTHITLENGLNLEYQDFILSKLHGVAKAHNGNKSDLSKEQNIQHLILIFDISSSWNAKINKNQHKTSENFIEIEGITAVLRIPLLKILDSLEHEDKPIFLKVLQFFRLFLSSPTTIADFFKHFLKLDITDFNLLAIIIDNLTFLSIYDEPQIIELTRKSKLNNLSKSLEKTQLEYAQLMEFMDYLNEIHRTLGTLIVTTSFRI
;
A
#
# COMPACT_ATOMS: atom_id res chain seq x y z
N MET A 1 -0.04 -27.76 22.13
CA MET A 1 -0.91 -26.56 22.14
C MET A 1 -0.63 -25.63 20.93
N GLU A 2 0.37 -25.91 20.08
CA GLU A 2 0.77 -25.07 18.93
C GLU A 2 -0.22 -24.99 17.74
N ILE A 3 -1.21 -25.89 17.64
CA ILE A 3 -2.15 -25.91 16.51
C ILE A 3 -3.20 -24.80 16.66
N LEU A 4 -3.61 -24.47 17.89
CA LEU A 4 -4.62 -23.44 18.15
C LEU A 4 -4.08 -22.03 17.85
N ASP A 5 -2.78 -21.79 18.04
CA ASP A 5 -2.12 -20.51 17.67
C ASP A 5 -2.04 -20.29 16.15
N LYS A 6 -2.33 -21.32 15.36
CA LYS A 6 -2.41 -21.27 13.88
C LYS A 6 -3.84 -21.32 13.35
N CYS A 7 -4.83 -21.44 14.24
CA CYS A 7 -6.25 -21.44 13.86
C CYS A 7 -6.78 -20.02 13.78
N PHE A 8 -7.18 -19.61 12.58
CA PHE A 8 -7.86 -18.34 12.36
C PHE A 8 -9.38 -18.55 12.37
N PHE A 9 -10.06 -17.84 13.27
CA PHE A 9 -11.52 -17.82 13.34
C PHE A 9 -11.99 -16.49 12.75
N TYR A 10 -12.78 -16.57 11.69
CA TYR A 10 -13.27 -15.41 10.96
C TYR A 10 -14.76 -15.22 11.24
N ASP A 11 -15.21 -13.97 11.46
CA ASP A 11 -16.63 -13.67 11.47
C ASP A 11 -17.19 -13.77 10.03
N LEU A 12 -18.29 -14.50 9.87
CA LEU A 12 -18.97 -14.66 8.59
C LEU A 12 -19.40 -13.30 7.99
N ASN A 13 -19.75 -12.33 8.84
CA ASN A 13 -20.10 -10.97 8.41
C ASN A 13 -18.90 -10.24 7.83
N ASP A 14 -17.71 -10.43 8.39
CA ASP A 14 -16.47 -9.83 7.87
C ASP A 14 -16.11 -10.45 6.52
N ILE A 15 -16.26 -11.79 6.38
CA ILE A 15 -16.08 -12.49 5.10
C ILE A 15 -17.09 -12.00 4.05
N LEU A 16 -18.36 -11.81 4.43
CA LEU A 16 -19.41 -11.36 3.51
C LEU A 16 -19.22 -9.90 3.09
N LYS A 17 -18.80 -9.02 4.01
CA LYS A 17 -18.34 -7.66 3.69
C LYS A 17 -17.17 -7.73 2.72
N PHE A 18 -16.13 -8.52 3.02
CA PHE A 18 -14.96 -8.77 2.14
C PHE A 18 -15.30 -9.32 0.77
N LYS A 19 -16.28 -10.22 0.66
CA LYS A 19 -16.75 -10.75 -0.62
C LYS A 19 -17.49 -9.70 -1.43
N LYS A 20 -18.26 -8.80 -0.80
CA LYS A 20 -18.82 -7.63 -1.49
C LYS A 20 -17.69 -6.75 -2.05
N TYR A 21 -16.64 -6.44 -1.28
CA TYR A 21 -15.48 -5.71 -1.83
C TYR A 21 -14.84 -6.45 -3.01
N ASN A 22 -14.57 -7.76 -2.90
CA ASN A 22 -13.97 -8.54 -3.98
C ASN A 22 -14.80 -8.58 -5.30
N VAL A 23 -16.12 -8.40 -5.21
CA VAL A 23 -17.00 -8.34 -6.41
C VAL A 23 -16.94 -6.95 -7.07
N PHE A 24 -16.69 -5.87 -6.32
CA PHE A 24 -16.44 -4.52 -6.86
C PHE A 24 -14.97 -4.31 -7.31
N ASP A 25 -14.11 -5.30 -7.06
CA ASP A 25 -12.65 -5.27 -7.19
C ASP A 25 -12.12 -5.86 -8.52
N LEU A 26 -12.95 -6.62 -9.25
CA LEU A 26 -12.57 -7.19 -10.55
C LEU A 26 -12.26 -6.13 -11.61
N ASP A 27 -12.92 -4.97 -11.57
CA ASP A 27 -12.73 -3.88 -12.53
C ASP A 27 -11.50 -3.02 -12.17
N LEU A 28 -11.21 -2.83 -10.89
CA LEU A 28 -9.98 -2.19 -10.41
C LEU A 28 -8.73 -3.02 -10.72
N LYS A 29 -8.76 -4.33 -10.42
CA LYS A 29 -7.71 -5.29 -10.81
C LYS A 29 -7.45 -5.30 -12.31
N GLN A 30 -8.48 -5.08 -13.13
CA GLN A 30 -8.35 -4.95 -14.59
C GLN A 30 -7.78 -3.60 -15.03
N THR A 31 -8.16 -2.51 -14.36
CA THR A 31 -7.72 -1.15 -14.70
C THR A 31 -6.19 -1.02 -14.62
N PHE A 32 -5.56 -1.71 -13.68
CA PHE A 32 -4.11 -1.74 -13.52
C PHE A 32 -3.39 -2.79 -14.38
N LYS A 33 -4.06 -3.48 -15.32
CA LYS A 33 -3.33 -4.36 -16.25
C LYS A 33 -2.38 -3.61 -17.18
N ASN A 34 -2.64 -2.32 -17.43
CA ASN A 34 -1.84 -1.43 -18.29
C ASN A 34 -1.22 -0.27 -17.50
N GLN A 35 -0.57 -0.53 -16.36
CA GLN A 35 -0.05 0.53 -15.47
C GLN A 35 0.91 1.50 -16.17
N GLU A 36 1.70 1.00 -17.12
CA GLU A 36 2.69 1.77 -17.88
C GLU A 36 2.06 2.99 -18.54
N THR A 37 0.87 2.85 -19.14
CA THR A 37 0.19 3.97 -19.80
C THR A 37 -0.44 4.94 -18.81
N VAL A 38 -0.82 4.46 -17.62
CA VAL A 38 -1.39 5.29 -16.55
C VAL A 38 -0.32 6.21 -15.97
N PHE A 39 0.84 5.65 -15.64
CA PHE A 39 1.93 6.35 -14.96
C PHE A 39 3.08 6.76 -15.89
N ASP A 40 2.82 6.85 -17.19
CA ASP A 40 3.78 7.41 -18.13
C ASP A 40 4.08 8.87 -17.78
N THR A 41 5.37 9.23 -17.84
CA THR A 41 5.90 10.55 -17.48
C THR A 41 7.26 10.79 -18.14
N GLU A 42 7.47 12.01 -18.63
CA GLU A 42 8.77 12.49 -19.13
C GLU A 42 9.55 13.26 -18.05
N ASN A 43 9.08 13.27 -16.80
CA ASN A 43 9.73 13.99 -15.71
C ASN A 43 11.08 13.35 -15.37
N CYS A 44 12.16 14.11 -15.44
CA CYS A 44 13.51 13.63 -15.15
C CYS A 44 13.89 13.64 -13.67
N ASN A 45 13.04 14.16 -12.78
CA ASN A 45 13.29 14.23 -11.34
C ASN A 45 12.89 12.95 -10.59
N PHE A 46 12.14 12.05 -11.23
CA PHE A 46 11.82 10.73 -10.71
C PHE A 46 11.56 9.76 -11.86
N ASN A 47 11.91 8.50 -11.67
CA ASN A 47 11.62 7.43 -12.62
C ASN A 47 10.50 6.54 -12.08
N VAL A 48 9.58 6.11 -12.94
CA VAL A 48 8.56 5.12 -12.58
C VAL A 48 8.93 3.80 -13.23
N SER A 49 9.09 2.76 -12.40
CA SER A 49 9.38 1.41 -12.87
C SER A 49 8.17 0.50 -12.70
N PHE A 50 7.98 -0.34 -13.71
CA PHE A 50 6.88 -1.29 -13.81
C PHE A 50 7.43 -2.72 -13.91
N PRO A 51 6.69 -3.72 -13.43
CA PRO A 51 7.09 -5.10 -13.53
C PRO A 51 6.92 -5.62 -14.96
N ASN A 52 7.97 -6.22 -15.52
CA ASN A 52 7.93 -6.89 -16.83
C ASN A 52 7.08 -8.18 -16.88
N LYS A 53 6.42 -8.58 -15.78
CA LYS A 53 5.59 -9.79 -15.68
C LYS A 53 4.19 -9.47 -15.20
N SER A 54 3.20 -9.98 -15.93
CA SER A 54 1.76 -9.76 -15.67
C SER A 54 1.30 -10.09 -14.25
N THR A 55 1.94 -11.05 -13.57
CA THR A 55 1.59 -11.47 -12.20
C THR A 55 2.04 -10.49 -11.12
N LEU A 56 2.81 -9.46 -11.48
CA LEU A 56 3.29 -8.43 -10.56
C LEU A 56 2.71 -7.04 -10.90
N ASN A 57 1.75 -6.95 -11.84
CA ASN A 57 1.09 -5.71 -12.28
C ASN A 57 0.21 -5.05 -11.19
N HIS A 58 0.57 -5.21 -9.93
CA HIS A 58 0.05 -4.50 -8.77
C HIS A 58 1.15 -3.77 -8.00
N PHE A 59 2.41 -3.87 -8.43
CA PHE A 59 3.51 -3.04 -7.94
C PHE A 59 3.82 -1.93 -8.94
N THR A 60 3.93 -0.72 -8.42
CA THR A 60 4.55 0.41 -9.10
C THR A 60 5.63 0.96 -8.18
N HIS A 61 6.83 1.17 -8.70
CA HIS A 61 7.92 1.76 -7.91
C HIS A 61 8.34 3.10 -8.50
N ILE A 62 8.66 4.05 -7.63
CA ILE A 62 9.09 5.39 -8.01
C ILE A 62 10.45 5.67 -7.37
N THR A 63 11.45 5.85 -8.21
CA THR A 63 12.80 6.21 -7.79
C THR A 63 12.97 7.71 -7.87
N LEU A 64 13.25 8.36 -6.74
CA LEU A 64 13.47 9.80 -6.66
C LEU A 64 14.94 10.10 -6.94
N GLU A 65 15.20 10.83 -8.02
CA GLU A 65 16.56 11.06 -8.54
C GLU A 65 17.37 12.05 -7.69
N ASN A 66 16.70 13.03 -7.06
CA ASN A 66 17.34 14.13 -6.32
C ASN A 66 16.88 14.24 -4.85
N GLY A 67 16.54 13.11 -4.21
CA GLY A 67 16.06 13.13 -2.82
C GLY A 67 14.60 13.56 -2.70
N LEU A 68 14.29 14.54 -1.86
CA LEU A 68 12.92 15.03 -1.66
C LEU A 68 12.40 15.73 -2.91
N ASN A 69 11.44 15.11 -3.58
CA ASN A 69 10.72 15.69 -4.70
C ASN A 69 9.24 15.81 -4.32
N LEU A 70 8.60 16.97 -4.51
CA LEU A 70 7.17 17.13 -4.24
C LEU A 70 6.32 16.95 -5.50
N GLU A 71 6.91 17.06 -6.69
CA GLU A 71 6.22 16.89 -7.97
C GLU A 71 5.69 15.47 -8.14
N TYR A 72 6.41 14.46 -7.65
CA TYR A 72 5.95 13.08 -7.73
C TYR A 72 4.66 12.87 -6.90
N GLN A 73 4.49 13.59 -5.79
CA GLN A 73 3.30 13.50 -4.94
C GLN A 73 2.07 13.98 -5.72
N ASP A 74 2.20 15.10 -6.42
CA ASP A 74 1.15 15.68 -7.28
C ASP A 74 0.85 14.76 -8.46
N PHE A 75 1.90 14.22 -9.07
CA PHE A 75 1.80 13.27 -10.16
C PHE A 75 1.00 12.02 -9.75
N ILE A 76 1.39 11.33 -8.66
CA ILE A 76 0.69 10.12 -8.22
C ILE A 76 -0.78 10.43 -7.90
N LEU A 77 -1.06 11.47 -7.11
CA LEU A 77 -2.43 11.80 -6.73
C LEU A 77 -3.29 12.14 -7.94
N SER A 78 -2.74 12.88 -8.91
CA SER A 78 -3.43 13.20 -10.16
C SER A 78 -3.78 11.94 -10.96
N LYS A 79 -2.82 11.02 -11.14
CA LYS A 79 -3.03 9.77 -11.89
C LYS A 79 -4.05 8.86 -11.21
N LEU A 80 -3.91 8.64 -9.90
CA LEU A 80 -4.85 7.81 -9.13
C LEU A 80 -6.26 8.41 -9.09
N HIS A 81 -6.37 9.73 -8.95
CA HIS A 81 -7.66 10.40 -9.02
C HIS A 81 -8.30 10.28 -10.41
N GLY A 82 -7.51 10.37 -11.48
CA GLY A 82 -7.96 10.11 -12.86
C GLY A 82 -8.52 8.69 -13.03
N VAL A 83 -7.86 7.69 -12.45
CA VAL A 83 -8.34 6.30 -12.40
C VAL A 83 -9.67 6.20 -11.65
N ALA A 84 -9.77 6.81 -10.47
CA ALA A 84 -11.00 6.84 -9.67
C ALA A 84 -12.19 7.47 -10.43
N LYS A 85 -11.94 8.58 -11.14
CA LYS A 85 -12.93 9.24 -12.00
C LYS A 85 -13.40 8.34 -13.14
N ALA A 86 -12.47 7.71 -13.86
CA ALA A 86 -12.80 6.80 -14.96
C ALA A 86 -13.60 5.59 -14.47
N HIS A 87 -13.23 5.03 -13.31
CA HIS A 87 -13.96 3.94 -12.68
C HIS A 87 -15.40 4.34 -12.30
N ASN A 88 -15.58 5.51 -11.70
CA ASN A 88 -16.93 6.03 -11.40
C ASN A 88 -17.79 6.29 -12.65
N GLY A 89 -17.17 6.70 -13.77
CA GLY A 89 -17.87 6.90 -15.05
C GLY A 89 -18.37 5.61 -15.72
N ASN A 90 -17.73 4.48 -15.42
CA ASN A 90 -18.02 3.17 -16.02
C ASN A 90 -18.83 2.23 -15.11
N LYS A 91 -19.35 2.73 -13.98
CA LYS A 91 -20.14 1.97 -13.02
C LYS A 91 -21.41 1.38 -13.67
N SER A 92 -21.67 0.09 -13.42
CA SER A 92 -22.97 -0.54 -13.73
C SER A 92 -24.10 0.12 -12.93
N ASP A 93 -25.34 0.06 -13.41
CA ASP A 93 -26.47 0.75 -12.76
C ASP A 93 -26.69 0.33 -11.30
N LEU A 94 -26.41 -0.93 -10.95
CA LEU A 94 -26.44 -1.45 -9.56
C LEU A 94 -25.38 -0.81 -8.63
N SER A 95 -24.25 -0.38 -9.19
CA SER A 95 -23.15 0.25 -8.45
C SER A 95 -23.29 1.78 -8.32
N LYS A 96 -24.23 2.39 -9.07
CA LYS A 96 -24.56 3.82 -8.95
C LYS A 96 -25.41 4.13 -7.71
N GLU A 97 -26.10 3.12 -7.17
CA GLU A 97 -26.89 3.26 -5.94
C GLU A 97 -26.03 3.35 -4.67
N GLN A 98 -24.73 3.02 -4.76
CA GLN A 98 -23.78 3.11 -3.65
C GLN A 98 -22.81 4.27 -3.88
N ASN A 99 -22.87 5.30 -3.03
CA ASN A 99 -21.91 6.41 -2.99
C ASN A 99 -20.56 5.97 -2.41
N ILE A 100 -19.91 4.99 -3.05
CA ILE A 100 -18.58 4.51 -2.63
C ILE A 100 -17.51 5.45 -3.19
N GLN A 101 -16.70 6.01 -2.30
CA GLN A 101 -15.51 6.79 -2.62
C GLN A 101 -14.29 5.89 -2.85
N HIS A 102 -13.29 6.38 -3.56
CA HIS A 102 -12.01 5.68 -3.69
C HIS A 102 -11.03 6.17 -2.62
N LEU A 103 -10.40 5.27 -1.89
CA LEU A 103 -9.43 5.61 -0.84
C LEU A 103 -8.00 5.34 -1.30
N ILE A 104 -7.11 6.28 -0.99
CA ILE A 104 -5.66 6.13 -1.10
C ILE A 104 -5.08 6.22 0.31
N LEU A 105 -4.34 5.19 0.73
CA LEU A 105 -3.61 5.18 1.99
C LEU A 105 -2.14 5.51 1.74
N ILE A 106 -1.56 6.40 2.54
CA ILE A 106 -0.16 6.80 2.45
C ILE A 106 0.55 6.50 3.76
N PHE A 107 1.39 5.46 3.78
CA PHE A 107 2.35 5.22 4.85
C PHE A 107 3.54 6.17 4.67
N ASP A 108 3.48 7.30 5.37
CA ASP A 108 4.46 8.39 5.29
C ASP A 108 5.61 8.15 6.27
N ILE A 109 6.50 7.24 5.89
CA ILE A 109 7.74 6.90 6.58
C ILE A 109 8.72 8.08 6.59
N SER A 110 8.81 8.83 5.48
CA SER A 110 9.76 9.94 5.31
C SER A 110 9.27 11.28 5.88
N SER A 111 8.00 11.36 6.29
CA SER A 111 7.30 12.59 6.68
C SER A 111 7.12 13.64 5.56
N SER A 112 7.35 13.26 4.30
CA SER A 112 7.32 14.17 3.15
C SER A 112 5.90 14.61 2.75
N TRP A 113 4.88 13.84 3.12
CA TRP A 113 3.50 14.09 2.69
C TRP A 113 2.74 15.07 3.60
N ASN A 114 3.31 15.43 4.76
CA ASN A 114 2.65 16.29 5.74
C ASN A 114 2.18 17.62 5.13
N ALA A 115 3.08 18.30 4.40
CA ALA A 115 2.75 19.57 3.75
C ALA A 115 1.67 19.38 2.68
N LYS A 116 1.75 18.35 1.83
CA LYS A 116 0.77 18.12 0.77
C LYS A 116 -0.65 17.86 1.29
N ILE A 117 -0.74 17.09 2.38
CA ILE A 117 -2.02 16.68 2.95
C ILE A 117 -2.60 17.77 3.86
N ASN A 118 -1.79 18.40 4.72
CA ASN A 118 -2.31 19.35 5.71
C ASN A 118 -2.37 20.81 5.22
N LYS A 119 -1.69 21.18 4.13
CA LYS A 119 -1.72 22.56 3.59
C LYS A 119 -3.05 22.94 2.94
N ASN A 120 -3.89 21.96 2.58
CA ASN A 120 -5.19 22.17 1.93
C ASN A 120 -6.38 22.17 2.91
N GLN A 121 -6.15 22.30 4.22
CA GLN A 121 -7.21 22.28 5.22
C GLN A 121 -8.00 23.59 5.23
N HIS A 122 -9.14 23.61 4.55
CA HIS A 122 -10.23 24.51 4.93
C HIS A 122 -11.29 23.85 5.81
N LYS A 123 -11.46 22.51 5.79
CA LYS A 123 -12.50 21.80 6.59
C LYS A 123 -12.24 20.32 6.97
N THR A 124 -11.12 19.70 6.60
CA THR A 124 -10.91 18.24 6.81
C THR A 124 -10.01 17.94 8.01
N SER A 125 -10.21 16.76 8.63
CA SER A 125 -9.42 16.28 9.79
C SER A 125 -7.94 16.15 9.46
N GLU A 126 -7.06 16.25 10.48
CA GLU A 126 -5.63 16.03 10.32
C GLU A 126 -5.31 14.74 9.57
N ASN A 127 -4.37 14.80 8.63
CA ASN A 127 -3.93 13.68 7.79
C ASN A 127 -4.96 13.17 6.77
N PHE A 128 -6.07 13.88 6.56
CA PHE A 128 -7.10 13.49 5.60
C PHE A 128 -7.40 14.63 4.62
N ILE A 129 -7.49 14.30 3.34
CA ILE A 129 -8.02 15.18 2.30
C ILE A 129 -9.00 14.45 1.41
N GLU A 130 -9.91 15.22 0.84
CA GLU A 130 -10.88 14.75 -0.13
C GLU A 130 -10.69 15.53 -1.44
N ILE A 131 -10.64 14.81 -2.56
CA ILE A 131 -10.44 15.35 -3.89
C ILE A 131 -11.73 15.14 -4.67
N GLU A 132 -12.43 16.27 -4.93
CA GLU A 132 -13.66 16.35 -5.71
C GLU A 132 -14.80 15.42 -5.26
N GLY A 133 -14.85 15.02 -3.98
CA GLY A 133 -15.89 14.12 -3.50
C GLY A 133 -15.76 12.66 -3.94
N ILE A 134 -14.70 12.35 -4.69
CA ILE A 134 -14.51 11.05 -5.37
C ILE A 134 -13.36 10.27 -4.74
N THR A 135 -12.28 10.95 -4.40
CA THR A 135 -11.06 10.32 -3.88
C THR A 135 -10.75 10.86 -2.49
N ALA A 136 -10.76 9.97 -1.51
CA ALA A 136 -10.24 10.24 -0.17
C ALA A 136 -8.76 9.85 -0.12
N VAL A 137 -7.94 10.67 0.53
CA VAL A 137 -6.52 10.37 0.77
C VAL A 137 -6.27 10.48 2.26
N LEU A 138 -5.79 9.38 2.85
CA LEU A 138 -5.47 9.31 4.27
C LEU A 138 -3.98 9.03 4.44
N ARG A 139 -3.31 9.94 5.15
CA ARG A 139 -1.91 9.82 5.55
C ARG A 139 -1.79 9.12 6.91
N ILE A 140 -0.84 8.20 7.00
CA ILE A 140 -0.47 7.48 8.21
C ILE A 140 1.02 7.78 8.46
N PRO A 141 1.35 8.76 9.32
CA PRO A 141 2.75 9.08 9.63
C PRO A 141 3.46 7.92 10.31
N LEU A 142 4.77 7.78 10.09
CA LEU A 142 5.60 6.81 10.80
C LEU A 142 5.38 6.83 12.31
N LEU A 143 5.31 8.02 12.91
CA LEU A 143 5.12 8.15 14.35
C LEU A 143 3.84 7.44 14.82
N LYS A 144 2.73 7.55 14.09
CA LYS A 144 1.48 6.85 14.41
C LYS A 144 1.62 5.33 14.30
N ILE A 145 2.44 4.84 13.37
CA ILE A 145 2.78 3.41 13.27
C ILE A 145 3.56 2.98 14.50
N LEU A 146 4.59 3.73 14.88
CA LEU A 146 5.45 3.41 16.02
C LEU A 146 4.70 3.47 17.35
N ASP A 147 3.82 4.46 17.54
CA ASP A 147 3.00 4.62 18.75
C ASP A 147 1.94 3.53 18.91
N SER A 148 1.57 2.85 17.81
CA SER A 148 0.59 1.77 17.83
C SER A 148 1.15 0.43 18.29
N LEU A 149 2.47 0.34 18.40
CA LEU A 149 3.18 -0.83 18.85
C LEU A 149 3.65 -0.58 20.28
N GLU A 150 3.65 -1.63 21.09
CA GLU A 150 4.27 -1.56 22.42
C GLU A 150 5.70 -1.02 22.31
N HIS A 151 6.17 -0.29 23.32
CA HIS A 151 7.50 0.33 23.36
C HIS A 151 8.60 -0.74 23.44
N GLU A 152 8.79 -1.47 22.35
CA GLU A 152 9.86 -2.43 22.14
C GLU A 152 11.04 -1.70 21.51
N ASP A 153 12.25 -1.95 22.01
CA ASP A 153 13.47 -1.34 21.50
C ASP A 153 13.96 -2.12 20.25
N LYS A 154 13.18 -1.99 19.16
CA LYS A 154 13.42 -2.67 17.88
C LYS A 154 13.79 -1.67 16.77
N PRO A 155 14.61 -2.07 15.78
CA PRO A 155 14.83 -1.30 14.56
C PRO A 155 13.53 -0.87 13.88
N ILE A 156 13.54 0.31 13.24
CA ILE A 156 12.36 0.89 12.58
C ILE A 156 11.71 -0.10 11.60
N PHE A 157 12.53 -0.76 10.76
CA PHE A 157 12.02 -1.75 9.81
C PHE A 157 11.24 -2.87 10.50
N LEU A 158 11.72 -3.40 11.63
CA LEU A 158 11.02 -4.46 12.36
C LEU A 158 9.72 -3.98 12.99
N LYS A 159 9.68 -2.72 13.45
CA LYS A 159 8.44 -2.11 13.93
C LYS A 159 7.42 -1.98 12.80
N VAL A 160 7.83 -1.48 11.64
CA VAL A 160 6.95 -1.41 10.45
C VAL A 160 6.51 -2.81 10.04
N LEU A 161 7.41 -3.79 9.99
CA LEU A 161 7.06 -5.18 9.67
C LEU A 161 6.03 -5.75 10.66
N GLN A 162 6.21 -5.52 11.96
CA GLN A 162 5.28 -5.93 13.01
C GLN A 162 3.91 -5.24 12.86
N PHE A 163 3.89 -3.96 12.47
CA PHE A 163 2.65 -3.27 12.16
C PHE A 163 1.89 -3.94 11.01
N PHE A 164 2.58 -4.24 9.90
CA PHE A 164 1.97 -4.94 8.76
C PHE A 164 1.47 -6.33 9.17
N ARG A 165 2.21 -7.05 10.03
CA ARG A 165 1.77 -8.31 10.60
C ARG A 165 0.50 -8.19 11.44
N LEU A 166 0.40 -7.18 12.32
CA LEU A 166 -0.73 -7.06 13.24
C LEU A 166 -2.00 -6.54 12.56
N PHE A 167 -1.85 -5.61 11.62
CA PHE A 167 -2.98 -4.86 11.07
C PHE A 167 -3.34 -5.26 9.63
N LEU A 168 -2.42 -5.91 8.90
CA LEU A 168 -2.57 -6.14 7.46
C LEU A 168 -2.31 -7.61 7.04
N SER A 169 -2.29 -8.56 7.98
CA SER A 169 -1.99 -9.98 7.70
C SER A 169 -3.20 -10.83 7.32
N SER A 170 -4.42 -10.37 7.61
CA SER A 170 -5.65 -11.12 7.35
C SER A 170 -6.85 -10.19 7.09
N PRO A 171 -7.95 -10.69 6.49
CA PRO A 171 -9.16 -9.89 6.30
C PRO A 171 -9.72 -9.27 7.60
N THR A 172 -9.75 -10.02 8.70
CA THR A 172 -10.25 -9.53 10.00
C THR A 172 -9.37 -8.42 10.55
N THR A 173 -8.04 -8.62 10.57
CA THR A 173 -7.11 -7.57 11.04
C THR A 173 -7.15 -6.34 10.15
N ILE A 174 -7.38 -6.50 8.84
CA ILE A 174 -7.58 -5.38 7.92
C ILE A 174 -8.87 -4.63 8.28
N ALA A 175 -9.99 -5.34 8.54
CA ALA A 175 -11.22 -4.69 8.99
C ALA A 175 -11.00 -3.90 10.30
N ASP A 176 -10.27 -4.47 11.25
CA ASP A 176 -9.90 -3.81 12.50
C ASP A 176 -8.99 -2.60 12.27
N PHE A 177 -8.04 -2.68 11.34
CA PHE A 177 -7.21 -1.56 10.94
C PHE A 177 -8.05 -0.39 10.44
N PHE A 178 -9.01 -0.63 9.54
CA PHE A 178 -9.90 0.44 9.08
C PHE A 178 -10.78 1.01 10.20
N LYS A 179 -11.48 0.13 10.93
CA LYS A 179 -12.48 0.53 11.91
C LYS A 179 -11.86 1.14 13.17
N HIS A 180 -10.83 0.50 13.73
CA HIS A 180 -10.28 0.86 15.03
C HIS A 180 -9.05 1.76 14.91
N PHE A 181 -8.14 1.48 13.96
CA PHE A 181 -6.90 2.26 13.81
C PHE A 181 -7.08 3.52 12.94
N LEU A 182 -7.82 3.42 11.84
CA LEU A 182 -8.12 4.57 10.96
C LEU A 182 -9.39 5.31 11.35
N LYS A 183 -10.29 4.68 12.13
CA LYS A 183 -11.62 5.21 12.46
C LYS A 183 -12.46 5.52 11.21
N LEU A 184 -12.32 4.69 10.18
CA LEU A 184 -13.09 4.75 8.95
C LEU A 184 -14.03 3.55 8.87
N ASP A 185 -15.23 3.76 8.34
CA ASP A 185 -16.04 2.63 7.90
C ASP A 185 -15.50 2.19 6.54
N ILE A 186 -14.97 0.97 6.48
CA ILE A 186 -14.44 0.41 5.25
C ILE A 186 -15.53 0.36 4.16
N THR A 187 -16.83 0.31 4.52
CA THR A 187 -17.94 0.18 3.54
C THR A 187 -18.17 1.40 2.68
N ASP A 188 -17.63 2.54 3.10
CA ASP A 188 -17.76 3.79 2.38
C ASP A 188 -16.67 3.94 1.30
N PHE A 189 -15.67 3.05 1.31
CA PHE A 189 -14.46 3.19 0.50
C PHE A 189 -14.08 1.93 -0.29
N ASN A 190 -13.66 2.14 -1.53
CA ASN A 190 -12.86 1.19 -2.30
C ASN A 190 -11.38 1.56 -2.18
N LEU A 191 -10.57 0.70 -1.58
CA LEU A 191 -9.12 0.95 -1.42
C LEU A 191 -8.41 0.83 -2.78
N LEU A 192 -8.16 1.98 -3.40
CA LEU A 192 -7.56 2.12 -4.71
C LEU A 192 -6.06 1.84 -4.70
N ALA A 193 -5.33 2.47 -3.77
CA ALA A 193 -3.89 2.34 -3.68
C ALA A 193 -3.38 2.44 -2.24
N ILE A 194 -2.28 1.74 -1.97
CA ILE A 194 -1.42 1.96 -0.82
C ILE A 194 -0.10 2.51 -1.33
N ILE A 195 0.31 3.65 -0.78
CA ILE A 195 1.60 4.29 -1.03
C ILE A 195 2.49 4.06 0.19
N ILE A 196 3.70 3.57 0.00
CA ILE A 196 4.73 3.47 1.05
C ILE A 196 5.88 4.39 0.67
N ASP A 197 5.98 5.52 1.38
CA ASP A 197 7.01 6.54 1.14
C ASP A 197 7.84 6.78 2.40
N ASN A 198 9.09 6.37 2.49
CA ASN A 198 10.03 5.95 1.46
C ASN A 198 10.83 4.71 1.94
N LEU A 199 10.96 3.71 1.08
CA LEU A 199 11.59 2.42 1.38
C LEU A 199 13.07 2.53 1.80
N THR A 200 13.77 3.58 1.36
CA THR A 200 15.17 3.84 1.75
C THR A 200 15.32 4.03 3.26
N PHE A 201 14.32 4.60 3.94
CA PHE A 201 14.31 4.74 5.41
C PHE A 201 14.11 3.41 6.16
N LEU A 202 13.66 2.38 5.44
CA LEU A 202 13.54 1.01 5.95
C LEU A 202 14.74 0.15 5.55
N SER A 203 15.78 0.74 4.97
CA SER A 203 16.95 0.03 4.41
C SER A 203 16.59 -0.96 3.30
N ILE A 204 15.52 -0.69 2.55
CA ILE A 204 15.11 -1.46 1.37
C ILE A 204 15.53 -0.66 0.13
N TYR A 205 16.48 -1.19 -0.63
CA TYR A 205 17.11 -0.50 -1.76
C TYR A 205 16.77 -1.11 -3.12
N ASP A 206 16.44 -2.40 -3.16
CA ASP A 206 15.94 -3.05 -4.37
C ASP A 206 14.46 -2.70 -4.56
N GLU A 207 14.02 -2.51 -5.80
CA GLU A 207 12.61 -2.29 -6.12
C GLU A 207 11.77 -3.54 -5.76
N PRO A 208 10.56 -3.40 -5.18
CA PRO A 208 9.72 -4.54 -4.78
C PRO A 208 9.50 -5.59 -5.87
N GLN A 209 9.28 -5.17 -7.12
CA GLN A 209 9.15 -6.07 -8.25
C GLN A 209 10.44 -6.86 -8.54
N ILE A 210 11.61 -6.25 -8.38
CA ILE A 210 12.90 -6.92 -8.57
C ILE A 210 13.15 -7.92 -7.43
N ILE A 211 12.78 -7.55 -6.19
CA ILE A 211 12.85 -8.42 -5.03
C ILE A 211 12.01 -9.69 -5.28
N GLU A 212 10.76 -9.55 -5.72
CA GLU A 212 9.89 -10.68 -6.03
C GLU A 212 10.40 -11.53 -7.21
N LEU A 213 10.89 -10.90 -8.28
CA LEU A 213 11.46 -11.62 -9.43
C LEU A 213 12.70 -12.45 -9.07
N THR A 214 13.52 -11.95 -8.13
CA THR A 214 14.78 -12.59 -7.71
C THR A 214 14.64 -13.46 -6.47
N ARG A 215 13.44 -13.55 -5.88
CA ARG A 215 13.15 -14.28 -4.65
C ARG A 215 13.68 -15.71 -4.65
N LYS A 216 13.35 -16.49 -5.69
CA LYS A 216 13.76 -17.91 -5.80
C LYS A 216 15.26 -18.10 -6.04
N SER A 217 15.89 -17.22 -6.82
CA SER A 217 17.33 -17.35 -7.13
C SER A 217 18.20 -16.97 -5.93
N LYS A 218 17.82 -15.93 -5.18
CA LYS A 218 18.49 -15.55 -3.94
C LYS A 218 18.33 -16.63 -2.87
N LEU A 219 17.15 -17.22 -2.69
CA LEU A 219 16.91 -18.30 -1.71
C LEU A 219 17.87 -19.49 -1.90
N ASN A 220 18.13 -19.90 -3.14
CA ASN A 220 19.04 -21.01 -3.44
C ASN A 220 20.51 -20.67 -3.12
N ASN A 221 20.91 -19.41 -3.30
CA ASN A 221 22.28 -18.93 -3.10
C ASN A 221 22.58 -18.53 -1.63
N LEU A 222 21.54 -18.20 -0.85
CA LEU A 222 21.64 -17.85 0.58
C LEU A 222 22.09 -19.02 1.46
N SER A 223 22.05 -20.26 0.96
CA SER A 223 22.59 -21.46 1.64
C SER A 223 24.09 -21.35 2.00
N LYS A 224 24.81 -20.32 1.53
CA LYS A 224 26.25 -20.10 1.76
C LYS A 224 26.60 -18.78 2.50
N SER A 225 25.65 -17.96 2.93
CA SER A 225 25.94 -16.66 3.58
C SER A 225 25.86 -16.70 5.12
N LEU A 226 26.38 -15.67 5.79
CA LEU A 226 26.24 -15.47 7.25
C LEU A 226 24.75 -15.44 7.67
N GLU A 227 24.45 -15.98 8.85
CA GLU A 227 23.10 -16.05 9.46
C GLU A 227 22.41 -14.69 9.57
N LYS A 228 23.17 -13.62 9.87
CA LYS A 228 22.62 -12.26 9.98
C LYS A 228 21.98 -11.78 8.67
N THR A 229 22.65 -12.01 7.55
CA THR A 229 22.15 -11.65 6.21
C THR A 229 20.95 -12.51 5.82
N GLN A 230 20.89 -13.75 6.28
CA GLN A 230 19.72 -14.62 6.05
C GLN A 230 18.50 -14.12 6.82
N LEU A 231 18.66 -13.69 8.07
CA LEU A 231 17.58 -13.15 8.87
C LEU A 231 17.02 -11.85 8.28
N GLU A 232 17.89 -10.90 7.92
CA GLU A 232 17.49 -9.65 7.27
C GLU A 232 16.74 -9.91 5.96
N TYR A 233 17.22 -10.87 5.16
CA TYR A 233 16.53 -11.27 3.94
C TYR A 233 15.18 -11.94 4.22
N ALA A 234 15.08 -12.81 5.23
CA ALA A 234 13.83 -13.45 5.62
C ALA A 234 12.78 -12.42 6.05
N GLN A 235 13.19 -11.40 6.82
CA GLN A 235 12.31 -10.29 7.22
C GLN A 235 11.86 -9.44 6.02
N LEU A 236 12.75 -9.22 5.04
CA LEU A 236 12.39 -8.57 3.79
C LEU A 236 11.38 -9.40 2.98
N MET A 237 11.57 -10.71 2.89
CA MET A 237 10.62 -11.61 2.21
C MET A 237 9.26 -11.61 2.92
N GLU A 238 9.25 -11.58 4.25
CA GLU A 238 8.02 -11.47 5.02
C GLU A 238 7.29 -10.15 4.75
N PHE A 239 8.02 -9.03 4.66
CA PHE A 239 7.44 -7.75 4.27
C PHE A 239 6.79 -7.84 2.88
N MET A 240 7.47 -8.45 1.91
CA MET A 240 6.93 -8.67 0.56
C MET A 240 5.69 -9.56 0.55
N ASP A 241 5.64 -10.59 1.39
CA ASP A 241 4.45 -11.44 1.54
C ASP A 241 3.24 -10.65 2.02
N TYR A 242 3.42 -9.72 2.97
CA TYR A 242 2.33 -8.85 3.40
C TYR A 242 1.83 -7.94 2.27
N LEU A 243 2.71 -7.33 1.48
CA LEU A 243 2.29 -6.49 0.34
C LEU A 243 1.48 -7.29 -0.68
N ASN A 244 1.91 -8.53 -0.97
CA ASN A 244 1.20 -9.43 -1.87
C ASN A 244 -0.14 -9.91 -1.28
N GLU A 245 -0.21 -10.20 0.01
CA GLU A 245 -1.46 -10.60 0.68
C GLU A 245 -2.49 -9.47 0.67
N ILE A 246 -2.06 -8.23 0.93
CA ILE A 246 -2.90 -7.04 0.85
C ILE A 246 -3.49 -6.91 -0.56
N HIS A 247 -2.66 -6.97 -1.60
CA HIS A 247 -3.16 -6.91 -2.97
C HIS A 247 -4.11 -8.08 -3.30
N ARG A 248 -3.78 -9.31 -2.89
CA ARG A 248 -4.63 -10.47 -3.13
C ARG A 248 -6.01 -10.31 -2.49
N THR A 249 -6.04 -9.74 -1.29
CA THR A 249 -7.21 -9.60 -0.43
C THR A 249 -8.08 -8.39 -0.80
N LEU A 250 -7.48 -7.28 -1.21
CA LEU A 250 -8.14 -5.99 -1.45
C LEU A 250 -8.08 -5.49 -2.91
N GLY A 251 -7.29 -6.15 -3.77
CA GLY A 251 -7.05 -5.76 -5.17
C GLY A 251 -6.40 -4.40 -5.38
N THR A 252 -5.84 -3.85 -4.32
CA THR A 252 -5.23 -2.53 -4.26
C THR A 252 -3.90 -2.46 -5.02
N LEU A 253 -3.62 -1.31 -5.65
CA LEU A 253 -2.31 -0.99 -6.21
C LEU A 253 -1.31 -0.68 -5.09
N ILE A 254 -0.14 -1.31 -5.11
CA ILE A 254 0.96 -1.01 -4.19
C ILE A 254 1.96 -0.10 -4.90
N VAL A 255 2.01 1.16 -4.47
CA VAL A 255 2.99 2.14 -4.91
C VAL A 255 4.05 2.27 -3.83
N THR A 256 5.32 2.20 -4.22
CA THR A 256 6.44 2.39 -3.30
C THR A 256 7.40 3.43 -3.85
N THR A 257 8.10 4.13 -2.98
CA THR A 257 9.13 5.10 -3.38
C THR A 257 10.47 4.75 -2.75
N SER A 258 11.56 5.09 -3.42
CA SER A 258 12.92 5.04 -2.88
C SER A 258 13.74 6.24 -3.35
N PHE A 259 14.83 6.59 -2.66
CA PHE A 259 15.85 7.45 -3.22
C PHE A 259 16.77 6.65 -4.14
N ARG A 260 17.26 7.28 -5.21
CA ARG A 260 18.39 6.72 -5.96
C ARG A 260 19.65 6.76 -5.07
N ILE A 261 20.30 5.61 -4.91
CA ILE A 261 21.53 5.43 -4.11
C ILE A 261 22.66 5.01 -5.02
#